data_AF-A0AAN5I4G3-F1
#
_entry.id   AF-A0AAN5I4G3-F1
#
_cell.length_a   1.000
_cell.length_b   1.000
_cell.length_c   1.000
_cell.angle_alpha   90.00
_cell.angle_beta   90.00
_cell.angle_gamma   90.00
#
_symmetry.space_group_name_H-M   'P 1'
#
loop_
_entity.id
_entity.type
_entity.pdbx_description
1 polymer ?
#
loop_
_entity_poly.entity_id
_entity_poly.type
_entity_poly.pdbx_seq_one_letter_code
_entity_poly.pdbx_strand_id
1 'polypeptide(L)'
;IRRFLVGVKVVRVHFVGSIASRMGNLVEDVVDYSLLIAQSYLPIRLSFTRHAYFKNPFFYFFVLTGGIGCISVVGFIIAERFPIPKSSASIFKLGFMINIFEVTGSTIGKLLIAAHRYSAMRNMSKNEEVWSHRLMFFLVGILGFLSICPCVLVVFCGYSFHVKENVTLVLYFDDAWASVRFDSKDTKKNNHCADRQINFYSNILRFCHR
;
A
#
# COMPACT_ATOMS: atom_id res chain seq x y z
N ILE A 1 21.16 -27.56 40.92
CA ILE A 1 21.29 -28.21 39.59
C ILE A 1 19.98 -28.17 38.77
N ARG A 2 18.81 -28.59 39.28
CA ARG A 2 17.52 -28.49 38.52
C ARG A 2 17.09 -27.08 38.11
N ARG A 3 17.40 -26.01 38.87
CA ARG A 3 17.08 -24.62 38.47
C ARG A 3 17.98 -24.05 37.36
N PHE A 4 19.19 -24.61 37.19
CA PHE A 4 20.12 -24.19 36.14
C PHE A 4 19.74 -24.75 34.76
N LEU A 5 19.14 -25.95 34.72
CA LEU A 5 18.70 -26.60 33.47
C LEU A 5 17.43 -25.97 32.88
N VAL A 6 16.59 -25.32 33.70
CA VAL A 6 15.39 -24.59 33.21
C VAL A 6 15.78 -23.30 32.49
N GLY A 7 16.79 -22.57 32.99
CA GLY A 7 17.29 -21.35 32.34
C GLY A 7 17.91 -21.60 30.97
N VAL A 8 18.70 -22.67 30.82
CA VAL A 8 19.38 -23.00 29.54
C VAL A 8 18.38 -23.42 28.45
N LYS A 9 17.27 -24.08 28.82
CA LYS A 9 16.24 -24.50 27.87
C LYS A 9 15.39 -23.31 27.37
N VAL A 10 15.09 -22.33 28.23
CA VAL A 10 14.34 -21.12 27.86
C VAL A 10 15.16 -20.19 26.95
N VAL A 11 16.46 -20.04 27.22
CA VAL A 11 17.35 -19.23 26.37
C VAL A 11 17.50 -19.83 24.97
N ARG A 12 17.55 -21.17 24.86
CA ARG A 12 17.70 -21.85 23.57
C ARG A 12 16.46 -21.74 22.68
N VAL A 13 15.25 -21.71 23.26
CA VAL A 13 13.99 -21.54 22.50
C VAL A 13 13.83 -20.11 21.99
N HIS A 14 14.19 -19.10 22.80
CA HIS A 14 14.18 -17.70 22.36
C HIS A 14 15.19 -17.43 21.23
N PHE A 15 16.38 -18.06 21.27
CA PHE A 15 17.42 -17.83 20.28
C PHE A 15 17.10 -18.48 18.92
N VAL A 16 16.58 -19.71 18.91
CA VAL A 16 16.17 -20.39 17.66
C VAL A 16 14.97 -19.69 17.02
N GLY A 17 14.00 -19.22 17.83
CA GLY A 17 12.89 -18.39 17.33
C GLY A 17 13.36 -17.07 16.73
N SER A 18 14.38 -16.43 17.31
CA SER A 18 14.96 -15.18 16.80
C SER A 18 15.74 -15.35 15.50
N ILE A 19 16.42 -16.49 15.29
CA ILE A 19 17.12 -16.77 14.03
C ILE A 19 16.12 -17.11 12.92
N ALA A 20 15.12 -17.95 13.21
CA ALA A 20 14.10 -18.31 12.24
C ALA A 20 13.29 -17.09 11.78
N SER A 21 12.94 -16.18 12.69
CA SER A 21 12.28 -14.92 12.32
C SER A 21 13.18 -14.01 11.50
N ARG A 22 14.49 -13.92 11.81
CA ARG A 22 15.44 -13.16 10.98
C ARG A 22 15.61 -13.72 9.58
N MET A 23 15.69 -15.04 9.44
CA MET A 23 15.85 -15.68 8.12
C MET A 23 14.58 -15.55 7.27
N GLY A 24 13.39 -15.69 7.89
CA GLY A 24 12.11 -15.46 7.21
C GLY A 24 12.03 -14.04 6.64
N ASN A 25 12.34 -13.03 7.47
CA ASN A 25 12.33 -11.64 7.04
C ASN A 25 13.29 -11.37 5.88
N LEU A 26 14.48 -11.97 5.87
CA LEU A 26 15.47 -11.74 4.82
C LEU A 26 15.03 -12.28 3.45
N VAL A 27 14.37 -13.44 3.41
CA VAL A 27 13.83 -13.98 2.14
C VAL A 27 12.74 -13.08 1.61
N GLU A 28 11.83 -12.62 2.46
CA GLU A 28 10.76 -11.72 2.06
C GLU A 28 11.31 -10.37 1.57
N ASP A 29 12.29 -9.79 2.27
CA ASP A 29 12.93 -8.54 1.86
C ASP A 29 13.57 -8.66 0.47
N VAL A 30 14.30 -9.76 0.20
CA VAL A 30 14.91 -10.02 -1.12
C VAL A 30 13.84 -10.13 -2.20
N VAL A 31 12.72 -10.80 -1.91
CA VAL A 31 11.60 -10.91 -2.85
C VAL A 31 10.99 -9.54 -3.13
N ASP A 32 10.70 -8.74 -2.11
CA ASP A 32 10.12 -7.40 -2.25
C ASP A 32 11.02 -6.47 -3.07
N TYR A 33 12.33 -6.45 -2.80
CA TYR A 33 13.28 -5.66 -3.57
C TYR A 33 13.42 -6.14 -5.01
N SER A 34 13.45 -7.46 -5.23
CA SER A 34 13.53 -8.01 -6.59
C SER A 34 12.31 -7.65 -7.43
N LEU A 35 11.11 -7.67 -6.81
CA LEU A 35 9.86 -7.30 -7.43
C LEU A 35 9.81 -5.80 -7.73
N LEU A 36 10.31 -4.96 -6.81
CA LEU A 36 10.42 -3.52 -7.01
C LEU A 36 11.35 -3.16 -8.18
N ILE A 37 12.51 -3.83 -8.28
CA ILE A 37 13.44 -3.63 -9.40
C ILE A 37 12.79 -4.06 -10.72
N ALA A 38 12.16 -5.23 -10.75
CA ALA A 38 11.47 -5.73 -11.93
C ALA A 38 10.33 -4.78 -12.38
N GLN A 39 9.54 -4.28 -11.42
CA GLN A 39 8.42 -3.38 -11.69
C GLN A 39 8.87 -1.99 -12.14
N SER A 40 9.97 -1.48 -11.61
CA SER A 40 10.51 -0.15 -11.96
C SER A 40 11.25 -0.13 -13.30
N TYR A 41 11.85 -1.25 -13.71
CA TYR A 41 12.62 -1.34 -14.95
C TYR A 41 11.82 -0.92 -16.19
N LEU A 42 10.59 -1.42 -16.36
CA LEU A 42 9.78 -1.14 -17.56
C LEU A 42 9.35 0.33 -17.67
N PRO A 43 8.75 0.97 -16.63
CA PRO A 43 8.43 2.40 -16.66
C PRO A 43 9.66 3.29 -16.88
N ILE A 44 10.79 2.97 -16.25
CA ILE A 44 12.03 3.73 -16.41
C ILE A 44 12.51 3.65 -17.86
N ARG A 45 12.58 2.44 -18.42
CA ARG A 45 13.00 2.24 -19.81
C ARG A 45 12.09 2.97 -20.81
N LEU A 46 10.78 2.89 -20.60
CA LEU A 46 9.81 3.60 -21.44
C LEU A 46 9.95 5.13 -21.31
N SER A 47 10.19 5.63 -20.10
CA SER A 47 10.38 7.06 -19.84
C SER A 47 11.61 7.64 -20.56
N PHE A 48 12.66 6.84 -20.74
CA PHE A 48 13.86 7.27 -21.46
C PHE A 48 13.74 7.16 -22.99
N THR A 49 12.71 6.48 -23.49
CA THR A 49 12.60 6.23 -24.93
C THR A 49 12.06 7.46 -25.66
N ARG A 50 12.81 7.98 -26.65
CA ARG A 50 12.46 9.21 -27.38
C ARG A 50 11.56 9.02 -28.61
N HIS A 51 11.27 7.78 -29.01
CA HIS A 51 10.48 7.52 -30.22
C HIS A 51 9.05 8.05 -30.08
N ALA A 52 8.53 8.69 -31.13
CA ALA A 52 7.20 9.29 -31.15
C ALA A 52 6.08 8.28 -30.83
N TYR A 53 6.28 7.00 -31.18
CA TYR A 53 5.36 5.91 -30.86
C TYR A 53 5.06 5.77 -29.35
N PHE A 54 6.03 6.05 -28.48
CA PHE A 54 5.84 5.93 -27.03
C PHE A 54 5.19 7.16 -26.40
N LYS A 55 4.82 8.18 -27.19
CA LYS A 55 4.13 9.38 -26.69
C LYS A 55 2.60 9.21 -26.65
N ASN A 56 2.08 8.01 -26.92
CA ASN A 56 0.65 7.74 -26.89
C ASN A 56 0.09 7.79 -25.45
N PRO A 57 -1.19 8.18 -25.27
CA PRO A 57 -1.87 8.21 -23.96
C PRO A 57 -1.71 6.92 -23.15
N PHE A 58 -1.75 5.77 -23.82
CA PHE A 58 -1.53 4.47 -23.19
C PHE A 58 -0.20 4.40 -22.44
N PHE A 59 0.91 4.79 -23.10
CA PHE A 59 2.23 4.72 -22.49
C PHE A 59 2.38 5.74 -21.35
N TYR A 60 1.76 6.91 -21.49
CA TYR A 60 1.71 7.89 -20.41
C TYR A 60 1.04 7.32 -19.14
N PHE A 61 -0.17 6.75 -19.27
CA PHE A 61 -0.85 6.12 -18.14
C PHE A 61 -0.10 4.88 -17.62
N PHE A 62 0.54 4.10 -18.50
CA PHE A 62 1.36 2.96 -18.11
C PHE A 62 2.55 3.38 -17.24
N VAL A 63 3.30 4.41 -17.66
CA VAL A 63 4.43 4.94 -16.89
C VAL A 63 3.96 5.55 -15.58
N LEU A 64 2.91 6.38 -15.61
CA LEU A 64 2.34 7.00 -14.41
C LEU A 64 1.89 5.96 -13.38
N THR A 65 1.10 4.98 -13.81
CA THR A 65 0.56 3.92 -12.95
C THR A 65 1.66 2.99 -12.44
N GLY A 66 2.65 2.69 -13.29
CA GLY A 66 3.83 1.90 -12.91
C GLY A 66 4.69 2.62 -11.87
N GLY A 67 4.91 3.92 -12.04
CA GLY A 67 5.63 4.76 -11.08
C GLY A 67 4.92 4.84 -9.74
N ILE A 68 3.61 5.14 -9.73
CA ILE A 68 2.77 5.11 -8.53
C ILE A 68 2.87 3.75 -7.83
N GLY A 69 2.79 2.65 -8.59
CA GLY A 69 2.93 1.31 -8.03
C GLY A 69 4.31 1.03 -7.40
N CYS A 70 5.39 1.61 -7.91
CA CYS A 70 6.73 1.44 -7.31
C CYS A 70 6.83 2.17 -5.96
N ILE A 71 6.27 3.38 -5.88
CA ILE A 71 6.29 4.15 -4.63
C ILE A 71 5.41 3.44 -3.57
N SER A 72 4.32 2.77 -3.99
CA SER A 72 3.44 2.02 -3.07
C SER A 72 4.21 0.95 -2.30
N VAL A 73 5.10 0.23 -2.98
CA VAL A 73 5.96 -0.78 -2.36
C VAL A 73 6.90 -0.13 -1.33
N VAL A 74 7.43 1.06 -1.62
CA VAL A 74 8.27 1.81 -0.66
C VAL A 74 7.44 2.24 0.55
N GLY A 75 6.23 2.76 0.34
CA GLY A 75 5.31 3.12 1.43
C GLY A 75 4.95 1.90 2.30
N PHE A 76 4.71 0.76 1.67
CA PHE A 76 4.47 -0.51 2.35
C PHE A 76 5.68 -0.95 3.19
N ILE A 77 6.89 -0.94 2.63
CA ILE A 77 8.12 -1.26 3.37
C ILE A 77 8.29 -0.34 4.59
N ILE A 78 8.07 0.96 4.43
CA ILE A 78 8.19 1.94 5.54
C ILE A 78 7.20 1.62 6.66
N ALA A 79 5.95 1.30 6.29
CA ALA A 79 4.89 1.08 7.27
C ALA A 79 4.99 -0.29 7.95
N GLU A 80 5.34 -1.35 7.22
CA GLU A 80 5.30 -2.73 7.74
C GLU A 80 6.64 -3.21 8.31
N ARG A 81 7.77 -2.86 7.68
CA ARG A 81 9.07 -3.45 8.03
C ARG A 81 9.76 -2.77 9.22
N PHE A 82 9.47 -1.50 9.48
CA PHE A 82 10.14 -0.75 10.53
C PHE A 82 9.31 -0.73 11.82
N PRO A 83 9.85 -1.22 12.95
CA PRO A 83 9.21 -1.04 14.24
C PRO A 83 9.33 0.43 14.67
N ILE A 84 8.28 1.22 14.43
CA ILE A 84 8.29 2.67 14.70
C ILE A 84 7.90 2.94 16.16
N PRO A 85 8.73 3.65 16.94
CA PRO A 85 8.38 4.03 18.31
C PRO A 85 7.28 5.09 18.34
N LYS A 86 6.54 5.17 19.45
CA LYS A 86 5.47 6.16 19.64
C LYS A 86 5.85 7.62 19.32
N SER A 87 7.10 8.02 19.60
CA SER A 87 7.60 9.38 19.29
C SER A 87 7.58 9.69 17.79
N SER A 88 7.61 8.67 16.94
CA SER A 88 7.68 8.77 15.48
C SER A 88 6.38 8.34 14.79
N ALA A 89 5.25 8.27 15.52
CA ALA A 89 3.97 7.82 14.98
C ALA A 89 3.51 8.60 13.72
N SER A 90 3.88 9.88 13.60
CA SER A 90 3.57 10.68 12.40
C SER A 90 4.24 10.14 11.12
N ILE A 91 5.45 9.57 11.22
CA ILE A 91 6.16 8.98 10.07
C ILE A 91 5.44 7.72 9.61
N PHE A 92 5.02 6.88 10.57
CA PHE A 92 4.22 5.69 10.29
C PHE A 92 2.94 6.06 9.53
N LYS A 93 2.21 7.09 9.99
CA LYS A 93 0.99 7.56 9.33
C LYS A 93 1.26 8.06 7.91
N LEU A 94 2.34 8.78 7.71
CA LEU A 94 2.73 9.28 6.40
C LEU A 94 3.03 8.11 5.45
N GLY A 95 3.83 7.12 5.88
CA GLY A 95 4.10 5.91 5.09
C GLY A 95 2.84 5.15 4.72
N PHE A 96 1.91 5.02 5.67
CA PHE A 96 0.62 4.38 5.43
C PHE A 96 -0.28 5.17 4.46
N MET A 97 -0.32 6.51 4.58
CA MET A 97 -1.06 7.37 3.65
C MET A 97 -0.49 7.29 2.23
N ILE A 98 0.83 7.27 2.09
CA ILE A 98 1.52 7.08 0.80
C ILE A 98 1.11 5.73 0.20
N ASN A 99 1.18 4.65 0.98
CA ASN A 99 0.79 3.33 0.50
C ASN A 99 -0.68 3.29 0.03
N ILE A 100 -1.64 3.79 0.82
CA ILE A 100 -3.06 3.79 0.43
C ILE A 100 -3.31 4.65 -0.81
N PHE A 101 -2.74 5.84 -0.86
CA PHE A 101 -2.84 6.75 -2.01
C PHE A 101 -2.40 6.02 -3.28
N GLU A 102 -1.30 5.29 -3.21
CA GLU A 102 -0.64 4.71 -4.37
C GLU A 102 -1.23 3.36 -4.78
N VAL A 103 -1.69 2.53 -3.83
CA VAL A 103 -2.47 1.33 -4.15
C VAL A 103 -3.76 1.72 -4.88
N THR A 104 -4.45 2.76 -4.37
CA THR A 104 -5.69 3.26 -4.98
C THR A 104 -5.41 3.83 -6.37
N GLY A 105 -4.39 4.68 -6.48
CA GLY A 105 -3.96 5.26 -7.76
C GLY A 105 -3.51 4.20 -8.77
N SER A 106 -2.75 3.19 -8.35
CA SER A 106 -2.32 2.10 -9.23
C SER A 106 -3.52 1.30 -9.75
N THR A 107 -4.50 1.04 -8.89
CA THR A 107 -5.72 0.30 -9.25
C THR A 107 -6.57 1.07 -10.26
N ILE A 108 -6.88 2.33 -9.98
CA ILE A 108 -7.66 3.19 -10.90
C ILE A 108 -6.87 3.42 -12.20
N GLY A 109 -5.57 3.61 -12.13
CA GLY A 109 -4.70 3.76 -13.30
C GLY A 109 -4.76 2.53 -14.22
N LYS A 110 -4.71 1.31 -13.67
CA LYS A 110 -4.89 0.06 -14.43
C LYS A 110 -6.28 -0.02 -15.07
N LEU A 111 -7.34 0.41 -14.38
CA LEU A 111 -8.68 0.50 -14.95
C LEU A 111 -8.74 1.48 -16.12
N LEU A 112 -8.10 2.64 -16.02
CA LEU A 112 -8.01 3.61 -17.12
C LEU A 112 -7.24 3.04 -18.32
N ILE A 113 -6.15 2.31 -18.09
CA ILE A 113 -5.39 1.62 -19.15
C ILE A 113 -6.28 0.58 -19.85
N ALA A 114 -7.03 -0.21 -19.09
CA ALA A 114 -7.96 -1.20 -19.64
C ALA A 114 -9.08 -0.53 -20.45
N ALA A 115 -9.67 0.55 -19.92
CA ALA A 115 -10.71 1.33 -20.60
C ALA A 115 -10.18 1.97 -21.90
N HIS A 116 -8.95 2.50 -21.88
CA HIS A 116 -8.29 3.01 -23.08
C HIS A 116 -8.14 1.91 -24.14
N ARG A 117 -7.60 0.74 -23.76
CA ARG A 117 -7.41 -0.38 -24.69
C ARG A 117 -8.73 -0.90 -25.23
N TYR A 118 -9.76 -1.00 -24.39
CA TYR A 118 -11.11 -1.35 -24.82
C TYR A 118 -11.67 -0.35 -25.84
N SER A 119 -11.53 0.95 -25.58
CA SER A 119 -11.96 2.01 -26.52
C SER A 119 -11.20 1.96 -27.85
N ALA A 120 -9.89 1.71 -27.82
CA ALA A 120 -9.07 1.56 -29.01
C ALA A 120 -9.48 0.35 -29.86
N MET A 121 -9.75 -0.81 -29.24
CA MET A 121 -10.22 -2.01 -29.95
C MET A 121 -11.62 -1.82 -30.54
N ARG A 122 -12.50 -1.09 -29.84
CA ARG A 122 -13.87 -0.86 -30.32
C ARG A 122 -13.92 0.09 -31.53
N ASN A 123 -13.00 1.04 -31.61
CA ASN A 123 -12.91 2.01 -32.69
C ASN A 123 -11.85 1.60 -33.72
N MET A 124 -12.08 0.49 -34.44
CA MET A 124 -11.14 -0.10 -35.41
C MET A 124 -10.64 0.85 -36.53
N SER A 125 -11.27 2.02 -36.71
CA SER A 125 -10.94 2.95 -37.80
C SER A 125 -10.28 4.26 -37.37
N LYS A 126 -9.97 4.46 -36.08
CA LYS A 126 -9.33 5.69 -35.59
C LYS A 126 -7.98 5.35 -34.96
N ASN A 127 -6.92 5.99 -35.47
CA ASN A 127 -5.55 5.93 -34.93
C ASN A 127 -5.54 6.08 -33.40
N GLU A 128 -4.53 5.51 -32.73
CA GLU A 128 -4.37 5.46 -31.26
C GLU A 128 -4.41 6.83 -30.52
N GLU A 129 -4.57 7.95 -31.23
CA GLU A 129 -4.87 9.30 -30.69
C GLU A 129 -6.34 9.48 -30.30
N VAL A 130 -6.99 8.43 -29.78
CA VAL A 130 -8.43 8.48 -29.43
C VAL A 130 -8.71 9.48 -28.31
N TRP A 131 -7.74 9.72 -27.42
CA TRP A 131 -7.90 10.60 -26.27
C TRP A 131 -7.18 11.93 -26.47
N SER A 132 -7.94 13.03 -26.40
CA SER A 132 -7.37 14.38 -26.40
C SER A 132 -6.53 14.62 -25.13
N HIS A 133 -5.53 15.50 -25.23
CA HIS A 133 -4.74 15.91 -24.07
C HIS A 133 -5.60 16.46 -22.92
N ARG A 134 -6.69 17.19 -23.25
CA ARG A 134 -7.63 17.71 -22.24
C ARG A 134 -8.30 16.58 -21.45
N LEU A 135 -8.73 15.52 -22.14
CA LEU A 135 -9.30 14.35 -21.49
C LEU A 135 -8.27 13.64 -20.61
N MET A 136 -7.03 13.50 -21.07
CA MET A 136 -5.96 12.90 -20.26
C MET A 136 -5.72 13.66 -18.95
N PHE A 137 -5.56 14.99 -19.01
CA PHE A 137 -5.37 15.81 -17.81
C PHE A 137 -6.56 15.71 -16.85
N PHE A 138 -7.78 15.71 -17.38
CA PHE A 138 -8.99 15.54 -16.58
C PHE A 138 -9.02 14.16 -15.87
N LEU A 139 -8.68 13.08 -16.58
CA LEU A 139 -8.60 11.73 -16.02
C LEU A 139 -7.51 11.60 -14.96
N VAL A 140 -6.34 12.24 -15.15
CA VAL A 140 -5.29 12.32 -14.13
C VAL A 140 -5.76 13.08 -12.90
N GLY A 141 -6.52 14.17 -13.10
CA GLY A 141 -7.15 14.91 -12.00
C GLY A 141 -8.12 14.04 -11.19
N ILE A 142 -9.00 13.28 -11.88
CA ILE A 142 -9.90 12.32 -11.23
C ILE A 142 -9.13 11.23 -10.50
N LEU A 143 -8.09 10.68 -11.13
CA LEU A 143 -7.21 9.67 -10.55
C LEU A 143 -6.62 10.17 -9.23
N GLY A 144 -6.02 11.36 -9.23
CA GLY A 144 -5.45 11.97 -8.03
C GLY A 144 -6.51 12.25 -6.96
N PHE A 145 -7.66 12.82 -7.34
CA PHE A 145 -8.75 13.11 -6.41
C PHE A 145 -9.30 11.86 -5.71
N LEU A 146 -9.61 10.82 -6.48
CA LEU A 146 -10.11 9.54 -5.95
C LEU A 146 -9.07 8.84 -5.08
N SER A 147 -7.78 9.00 -5.39
CA SER A 147 -6.69 8.44 -4.59
C SER A 147 -6.47 9.20 -3.27
N ILE A 148 -6.70 10.53 -3.23
CA ILE A 148 -6.61 11.35 -2.00
C ILE A 148 -7.77 11.05 -1.04
N CYS A 149 -8.96 10.78 -1.57
CA CYS A 149 -10.17 10.61 -0.78
C CYS A 149 -10.03 9.59 0.39
N PRO A 150 -9.50 8.35 0.20
CA PRO A 150 -9.28 7.43 1.31
C PRO A 150 -8.20 7.91 2.29
N CYS A 151 -7.21 8.69 1.85
CA CYS A 151 -6.16 9.22 2.72
C CYS A 151 -6.72 10.20 3.76
N VAL A 152 -7.76 10.97 3.42
CA VAL A 152 -8.43 11.87 4.37
C VAL A 152 -8.98 11.08 5.56
N LEU A 153 -9.55 9.90 5.33
CA LEU A 153 -10.07 9.05 6.41
C LEU A 153 -8.96 8.58 7.34
N VAL A 154 -7.80 8.24 6.78
CA VAL A 154 -6.60 7.85 7.56
C VAL A 154 -6.15 8.99 8.47
N VAL A 155 -6.19 10.25 8.00
CA VAL A 155 -5.85 11.42 8.83
C VAL A 155 -6.73 11.49 10.08
N PHE A 156 -8.01 11.13 9.98
CA PHE A 156 -8.93 11.18 11.12
C PHE A 156 -8.93 9.91 11.99
N CYS A 157 -8.36 8.80 11.53
CA CYS A 157 -8.20 7.61 12.37
C CYS A 157 -7.04 7.77 13.38
N GLY A 158 -7.26 7.24 14.59
CA GLY A 158 -6.27 7.22 15.70
C GLY A 158 -5.15 6.21 15.46
N TYR A 159 -4.43 5.79 16.49
CA TYR A 159 -3.50 4.64 16.42
C TYR A 159 -3.82 3.68 17.55
N SER A 160 -3.44 2.40 17.37
CA SER A 160 -3.32 1.46 18.48
C SER A 160 -1.86 1.36 18.90
N PHE A 161 -1.61 1.22 20.20
CA PHE A 161 -0.27 1.07 20.75
C PHE A 161 -0.16 -0.28 21.44
N HIS A 162 0.97 -0.96 21.26
CA HIS A 162 1.28 -2.20 21.96
C HIS A 162 2.62 -2.11 22.64
N VAL A 163 2.68 -2.52 23.91
CA VAL A 163 3.91 -2.51 24.68
C VAL A 163 4.59 -3.86 24.50
N LYS A 164 5.76 -3.88 23.87
CA LYS A 164 6.61 -5.07 23.72
C LYS A 164 7.96 -4.76 24.34
N GLU A 165 8.41 -5.57 25.31
CA GLU A 165 9.73 -5.43 25.94
C GLU A 165 10.00 -4.01 26.50
N ASN A 166 9.01 -3.42 27.18
CA ASN A 166 9.04 -2.04 27.71
C ASN A 166 9.12 -0.92 26.65
N VAL A 167 8.99 -1.24 25.36
CA VAL A 167 8.88 -0.24 24.28
C VAL A 167 7.46 -0.23 23.74
N THR A 168 6.86 0.97 23.70
CA THR A 168 5.53 1.17 23.11
C THR A 168 5.66 1.34 21.60
N LEU A 169 5.28 0.30 20.87
CA LEU A 169 5.27 0.24 19.42
C LEU A 169 3.89 0.62 18.88
N VAL A 170 3.87 1.23 17.70
CA VAL A 170 2.63 1.49 16.95
C VAL A 170 2.24 0.20 16.23
N LEU A 171 0.99 -0.24 16.40
CA LEU A 171 0.43 -1.39 15.66
C LEU A 171 -0.52 -0.93 14.57
N TYR A 172 -0.58 -1.72 13.50
CA TYR A 172 -1.53 -1.59 12.41
C TYR A 172 -2.99 -1.76 12.89
N PHE A 173 -3.91 -1.10 12.19
CA PHE A 173 -5.34 -1.34 12.38
C PHE A 173 -5.79 -2.71 11.88
N ASP A 174 -5.07 -3.28 10.90
CA ASP A 174 -5.48 -4.56 10.35
C ASP A 174 -5.24 -5.72 11.33
N ASP A 175 -4.15 -5.70 12.09
CA ASP A 175 -3.95 -6.74 13.11
C ASP A 175 -4.88 -6.61 14.32
N ALA A 176 -5.53 -5.45 14.49
CA ALA A 176 -6.48 -5.23 15.55
C ALA A 176 -7.72 -6.12 15.38
N TRP A 177 -8.21 -6.40 14.17
CA TRP A 177 -9.38 -7.28 14.02
C TRP A 177 -9.09 -8.75 14.38
N ALA A 178 -7.85 -9.21 14.20
CA ALA A 178 -7.44 -10.56 14.62
C ALA A 178 -7.14 -10.64 16.14
N SER A 179 -6.64 -9.55 16.74
CA SER A 179 -6.18 -9.55 18.14
C SER A 179 -7.20 -9.03 19.17
N VAL A 180 -8.31 -8.40 18.76
CA VAL A 180 -9.37 -7.86 19.63
C VAL A 180 -10.15 -8.94 20.42
N ARG A 181 -9.76 -10.21 20.36
CA ARG A 181 -10.38 -11.27 21.16
C ARG A 181 -9.88 -11.35 22.61
N PHE A 182 -8.87 -10.58 23.01
CA PHE A 182 -8.33 -10.64 24.38
C PHE A 182 -8.20 -9.26 25.04
N ASP A 183 -9.24 -8.95 25.81
CA ASP A 183 -9.24 -8.16 27.05
C ASP A 183 -9.31 -6.62 27.01
N SER A 184 -10.12 -6.11 27.94
CA SER A 184 -10.26 -4.72 28.42
C SER A 184 -11.15 -3.69 27.68
N LYS A 185 -11.89 -2.96 28.51
CA LYS A 185 -13.03 -2.04 28.28
C LYS A 185 -12.72 -0.75 27.49
N ASP A 186 -11.49 -0.53 27.05
CA ASP A 186 -11.07 0.68 26.32
C ASP A 186 -11.25 0.59 24.79
N THR A 187 -11.70 -0.55 24.25
CA THR A 187 -11.88 -0.80 22.81
C THR A 187 -13.05 -0.06 22.16
N LYS A 188 -14.01 0.47 22.94
CA LYS A 188 -15.26 1.03 22.38
C LYS A 188 -15.07 2.25 21.46
N LYS A 189 -13.96 3.00 21.60
CA LYS A 189 -13.72 4.21 20.80
C LYS A 189 -13.03 3.94 19.45
N ASN A 190 -12.33 2.81 19.31
CA ASN A 190 -11.52 2.51 18.11
C ASN A 190 -12.28 1.78 17.00
N ASN A 191 -13.35 1.04 17.32
CA ASN A 191 -14.15 0.32 16.32
C ASN A 191 -14.87 1.25 15.33
N HIS A 192 -15.11 2.50 15.72
CA HIS A 192 -15.86 3.44 14.89
C HIS A 192 -15.11 3.86 13.61
N CYS A 193 -13.77 3.80 13.58
CA CYS A 193 -13.01 4.17 12.38
C CYS A 193 -13.02 3.06 11.31
N ALA A 194 -12.90 1.80 11.74
CA ALA A 194 -12.97 0.64 10.84
C ALA A 194 -14.34 0.57 10.13
N ASP A 195 -15.43 0.74 10.87
CA ASP A 195 -16.79 0.75 10.31
C ASP A 195 -16.98 1.89 9.29
N ARG A 196 -16.38 3.07 9.52
CA ARG A 196 -16.44 4.18 8.56
C ARG A 196 -15.67 3.88 7.27
N GLN A 197 -14.49 3.26 7.37
CA GLN A 197 -13.73 2.85 6.18
C GLN A 197 -14.47 1.80 5.36
N ILE A 198 -15.01 0.76 5.99
CA ILE A 198 -15.77 -0.30 5.29
C ILE A 198 -17.00 0.30 4.59
N ASN A 199 -17.76 1.15 5.27
CA ASN A 199 -18.92 1.81 4.68
C ASN A 199 -18.53 2.72 3.51
N PHE A 200 -17.39 3.41 3.61
CA PHE A 200 -16.86 4.24 2.53
C PHE A 200 -16.50 3.41 1.29
N TYR A 201 -15.74 2.32 1.44
CA TYR A 201 -15.40 1.43 0.32
C TYR A 201 -16.64 0.76 -0.29
N SER A 202 -17.59 0.31 0.54
CA SER A 202 -18.87 -0.22 0.08
C SER A 202 -19.65 0.82 -0.75
N ASN A 203 -19.66 2.08 -0.34
CA ASN A 203 -20.35 3.14 -1.08
C ASN A 203 -19.66 3.47 -2.40
N ILE A 204 -18.32 3.47 -2.44
CA ILE A 204 -17.57 3.61 -3.71
C ILE A 204 -17.90 2.46 -4.65
N LEU A 205 -17.86 1.22 -4.18
CA LEU A 205 -18.18 0.04 -5.00
C LEU A 205 -19.62 0.10 -5.52
N ARG A 206 -20.59 0.53 -4.70
CA ARG A 206 -21.98 0.74 -5.15
C ARG A 206 -22.10 1.85 -6.19
N PHE A 207 -21.32 2.92 -6.07
CA PHE A 207 -21.28 3.99 -7.06
C PHE A 207 -20.72 3.51 -8.39
N CYS A 208 -19.65 2.70 -8.38
CA CYS A 208 -19.07 2.12 -9.59
C CYS A 208 -19.96 1.08 -10.29
N HIS A 209 -20.89 0.46 -9.57
CA HIS A 209 -21.83 -0.53 -10.14
C HIS A 209 -23.09 0.12 -10.74
N ARG A 210 -23.38 1.39 -10.44
CA ARG A 210 -24.52 2.12 -11.03
C ARG A 210 -24.11 2.81 -12.32
#